data_AF-A0A091B7B3-F1
#
_entry.id   AF-A0A091B7B3-F1
#
_cell.length_a   1.000
_cell.length_b   1.000
_cell.length_c   1.000
_cell.angle_alpha   90.00
_cell.angle_beta   90.00
_cell.angle_gamma   90.00
#
_symmetry.space_group_name_H-M   'P 1'
#
loop_
_entity.id
_entity.type
_entity.pdbx_description
1 polymer ?
#
loop_
_entity_poly.entity_id
_entity_poly.type
_entity_poly.pdbx_seq_one_letter_code
_entity_poly.pdbx_strand_id
1 'polypeptide(L)'
;MILAISGAAAATLFTACSPANIQSQLRASDANSNMMTRCEEVDMRSNSEMLGIFKKYDGWRMIYISEYTTENKFGTSGSVCFEKPNN
;
A
#
# COMPACT_ATOMS: atom_id res chain seq x y z
N MET A 1 48.65 -29.02 10.59
CA MET A 1 49.10 -27.83 9.85
C MET A 1 48.02 -27.51 8.84
N ILE A 2 47.57 -26.25 8.84
CA ILE A 2 46.21 -25.82 8.47
C ILE A 2 46.00 -25.77 6.95
N LEU A 3 44.77 -26.13 6.56
CA LEU A 3 44.22 -26.32 5.22
C LEU A 3 44.17 -25.05 4.35
N ALA A 4 44.52 -25.26 3.07
CA ALA A 4 43.90 -24.79 1.82
C ALA A 4 43.21 -23.40 1.76
N ILE A 5 43.96 -22.46 1.17
CA ILE A 5 43.65 -21.44 0.15
C ILE A 5 42.18 -21.13 -0.26
N SER A 6 41.96 -19.82 -0.39
CA SER A 6 41.11 -19.08 -1.37
C SER A 6 39.59 -18.98 -1.17
N GLY A 7 39.11 -17.75 -1.05
CA GLY A 7 37.70 -17.39 -1.29
C GLY A 7 37.34 -16.02 -0.77
N ALA A 8 37.18 -15.06 -1.66
CA ALA A 8 36.72 -13.70 -1.37
C ALA A 8 35.26 -13.64 -0.88
N ALA A 9 34.89 -12.48 -0.35
CA ALA A 9 33.53 -11.95 -0.16
C ALA A 9 32.79 -12.28 1.14
N ALA A 10 33.13 -11.55 2.21
CA ALA A 10 32.17 -11.24 3.27
C ALA A 10 31.53 -9.86 3.00
N ALA A 11 30.73 -9.78 1.93
CA ALA A 11 29.73 -8.73 1.79
C ALA A 11 28.40 -9.34 2.25
N THR A 12 28.11 -9.27 3.56
CA THR A 12 26.77 -9.57 4.07
C THR A 12 25.81 -8.58 3.43
N LEU A 13 25.13 -9.07 2.41
CA LEU A 13 24.12 -8.39 1.63
C LEU A 13 23.03 -7.87 2.59
N PHE A 14 22.93 -6.56 2.72
CA PHE A 14 21.65 -5.91 3.02
C PHE A 14 20.73 -6.20 1.83
N THR A 15 20.15 -7.40 1.80
CA THR A 15 19.07 -7.67 0.84
C THR A 15 17.91 -6.78 1.24
N ALA A 16 17.71 -5.79 0.39
CA ALA A 16 16.79 -4.69 0.53
C ALA A 16 15.39 -5.18 0.91
N CYS A 17 14.71 -4.42 1.77
CA CYS A 17 13.26 -4.32 1.68
C CYS A 17 12.97 -3.87 0.25
N SER A 18 12.58 -4.81 -0.62
CA SER A 18 12.08 -4.45 -1.94
C SER A 18 10.87 -3.55 -1.67
N PRO A 19 10.92 -2.26 -2.05
CA PRO A 19 9.76 -1.41 -1.87
C PRO A 19 8.64 -2.09 -2.65
N ALA A 20 7.53 -2.41 -1.99
CA ALA A 20 6.35 -2.90 -2.68
C ALA A 20 6.09 -1.95 -3.85
N ASN A 21 6.04 -2.50 -5.08
CA ASN A 21 5.82 -1.73 -6.29
C ASN A 21 4.37 -1.22 -6.30
N ILE A 22 4.11 -0.16 -5.54
CA ILE A 22 2.82 0.52 -5.50
C ILE A 22 2.76 1.41 -6.74
N GLN A 23 2.21 0.90 -7.84
CA GLN A 23 1.78 1.78 -8.93
C GLN A 23 0.53 2.52 -8.46
N SER A 24 0.72 3.70 -7.86
CA SER A 24 -0.38 4.59 -7.55
C SER A 24 -0.84 5.29 -8.82
N GLN A 25 -1.85 4.71 -9.49
CA GLN A 25 -2.58 5.38 -10.57
C GLN A 25 -3.50 6.44 -9.95
N LEU A 26 -2.92 7.53 -9.43
CA LEU A 26 -3.66 8.74 -9.15
C LEU A 26 -4.10 9.29 -10.51
N ARG A 27 -5.41 9.39 -10.74
CA ARG A 27 -5.92 10.17 -11.87
C ARG A 27 -5.26 11.55 -11.84
N ALA A 28 -5.04 12.14 -13.01
CA ALA A 28 -4.74 13.57 -13.07
C ALA A 28 -5.85 14.29 -12.30
N SER A 29 -5.54 14.84 -11.11
CA SER A 29 -6.46 15.73 -10.42
C SER A 29 -6.71 16.88 -11.38
N ASP A 30 -7.90 16.91 -11.96
CA ASP A 30 -8.35 18.06 -12.71
C ASP A 30 -8.16 19.25 -11.76
N ALA A 31 -7.34 20.24 -12.12
CA ALA A 31 -7.01 21.38 -11.26
C ALA A 31 -8.25 22.25 -10.90
N ASN A 32 -9.40 21.93 -11.48
CA ASN A 32 -10.74 22.46 -11.21
C ASN A 32 -11.63 21.54 -10.37
N SER A 33 -11.12 20.42 -9.85
CA SER A 33 -11.94 19.46 -9.11
C SER A 33 -12.22 19.98 -7.69
N ASN A 34 -13.40 20.58 -7.51
CA ASN A 34 -13.97 20.84 -6.18
C ASN A 34 -14.39 19.51 -5.54
N MET A 35 -13.42 18.62 -5.31
CA MET A 35 -13.59 17.26 -4.84
C MET A 35 -12.85 17.11 -3.51
N MET A 36 -13.55 16.60 -2.50
CA MET A 36 -12.95 16.23 -1.23
C MET A 36 -12.52 14.76 -1.30
N THR A 37 -11.23 14.52 -1.13
CA THR A 37 -10.65 13.17 -1.04
C THR A 37 -10.40 12.77 0.41
N ARG A 38 -10.71 11.52 0.75
CA ARG A 38 -10.43 10.89 2.04
C ARG A 38 -9.86 9.50 1.82
N CYS A 39 -8.74 9.21 2.48
CA CYS A 39 -8.08 7.90 2.42
C CYS A 39 -8.14 7.25 3.80
N GLU A 40 -8.39 5.95 3.83
CA GLU A 40 -8.34 5.12 5.03
C GLU A 40 -7.35 3.98 4.81
N GLU A 41 -6.67 3.59 5.89
CA GLU A 41 -5.95 2.32 5.94
C GLU A 41 -6.93 1.21 6.31
N VAL A 42 -6.77 0.05 5.68
CA VAL A 42 -7.62 -1.11 5.91
C VAL A 42 -6.80 -2.40 5.92
N ASP A 43 -7.09 -3.29 6.86
CA ASP A 43 -6.67 -4.68 6.73
C ASP A 43 -7.54 -5.39 5.68
N MET A 44 -6.94 -5.73 4.54
CA MET A 44 -7.62 -6.37 3.41
C MET A 44 -8.10 -7.80 3.74
N ARG A 45 -7.62 -8.38 4.84
CA ARG A 45 -8.09 -9.68 5.35
C ARG A 45 -9.33 -9.55 6.23
N SER A 46 -9.56 -8.36 6.79
CA SER A 46 -10.67 -8.08 7.70
C SER A 46 -11.91 -7.65 6.92
N ASN A 47 -12.74 -8.63 6.56
CA ASN A 47 -13.98 -8.35 5.82
C ASN A 47 -14.90 -7.35 6.55
N SER A 48 -14.99 -7.45 7.88
CA SER A 48 -15.77 -6.52 8.70
C SER A 48 -15.26 -5.09 8.64
N GLU A 49 -13.95 -4.89 8.56
CA GLU A 49 -13.33 -3.56 8.50
C GLU A 49 -13.52 -2.94 7.11
N MET A 50 -13.29 -3.71 6.04
CA MET A 50 -13.60 -3.28 4.67
C MET A 50 -15.07 -2.89 4.52
N LEU A 51 -16.01 -3.72 5.00
CA LEU A 51 -17.43 -3.39 4.96
C LEU A 51 -17.77 -2.15 5.80
N GLY A 52 -17.10 -1.95 6.94
CA GLY A 52 -17.24 -0.75 7.76
C GLY A 52 -16.83 0.52 7.01
N ILE A 53 -15.68 0.48 6.33
CA ILE A 53 -15.16 1.59 5.52
C ILE A 53 -16.08 1.85 4.33
N PHE A 54 -16.50 0.83 3.59
CA PHE A 54 -17.41 1.00 2.45
C PHE A 54 -18.77 1.58 2.86
N LYS A 55 -19.30 1.20 4.03
CA LYS A 55 -20.52 1.82 4.57
C LYS A 55 -20.29 3.27 5.00
N LYS A 56 -19.14 3.58 5.61
CA LYS A 56 -18.79 4.95 6.04
C LYS A 56 -18.71 5.91 4.85
N TYR A 57 -18.21 5.44 3.72
CA TYR A 57 -18.06 6.20 2.48
C TYR A 57 -19.13 5.87 1.44
N ASP A 58 -20.30 5.37 1.87
CA ASP A 58 -21.41 5.10 0.96
C ASP A 58 -21.83 6.40 0.22
N GLY A 59 -22.01 6.30 -1.09
CA GLY A 59 -22.23 7.45 -1.98
C GLY A 59 -20.98 8.29 -2.32
N TRP A 60 -19.78 7.89 -1.87
CA TRP A 60 -18.52 8.45 -2.36
C TRP A 60 -17.94 7.57 -3.48
N ARG A 61 -17.21 8.17 -4.42
CA ARG A 61 -16.53 7.44 -5.50
C ARG A 61 -15.19 6.93 -5.00
N MET A 62 -14.96 5.61 -5.03
CA MET A 62 -13.63 5.06 -4.78
C MET A 62 -12.71 5.41 -5.95
N ILE A 63 -11.57 6.04 -5.66
CA ILE A 63 -10.59 6.47 -6.68
C ILE A 63 -9.30 5.70 -6.65
N TYR A 64 -8.98 5.10 -5.51
CA TYR A 64 -7.69 4.49 -5.28
C TYR A 64 -7.83 3.35 -4.29
N ILE A 65 -7.18 2.24 -4.61
CA ILE A 65 -6.94 1.15 -3.70
C ILE A 65 -5.53 0.66 -3.93
N SER A 66 -4.72 0.66 -2.88
CA SER A 66 -3.43 -0.03 -2.89
C SER A 66 -3.42 -1.13 -1.87
N GLU A 67 -2.80 -2.23 -2.25
CA GLU A 67 -2.53 -3.36 -1.40
C GLU A 67 -1.00 -3.45 -1.20
N TYR A 68 -0.57 -3.63 0.04
CA TYR A 68 0.82 -3.96 0.36
C TYR A 68 0.90 -5.08 1.39
N THR A 69 1.86 -5.96 1.16
CA THR A 69 2.22 -6.99 2.13
C THR A 69 2.93 -6.33 3.30
N THR A 70 2.42 -6.52 4.51
CA THR A 70 3.06 -6.01 5.72
C THR A 70 4.39 -6.72 5.97
N GLU A 71 5.35 -6.08 6.65
CA GLU A 71 6.72 -6.62 6.83
C GLU A 71 6.76 -8.01 7.48
N ASN A 72 5.75 -8.35 8.28
CA ASN A 72 5.60 -9.68 8.87
C ASN A 72 5.27 -10.79 7.84
N LYS A 73 5.04 -10.46 6.56
CA LYS A 73 4.67 -11.37 5.45
C LYS A 73 3.43 -12.22 5.69
N PHE A 74 2.70 -11.95 6.78
CA PHE A 74 1.47 -12.64 7.15
C PHE A 74 0.25 -11.77 6.88
N GLY A 75 0.38 -10.44 6.92
CA GLY A 75 -0.70 -9.50 6.69
C GLY A 75 -0.68 -8.87 5.31
N THR A 76 -1.87 -8.53 4.84
CA THR A 76 -2.06 -7.68 3.68
C THR A 76 -2.84 -6.47 4.16
N SER A 77 -2.18 -5.32 4.20
CA SER A 77 -2.82 -4.04 4.49
C SER A 77 -2.96 -3.25 3.21
N GLY A 78 -3.83 -2.27 3.20
CA GLY A 78 -3.96 -1.40 2.05
C GLY A 78 -4.51 -0.05 2.42
N SER A 79 -4.48 0.85 1.45
CA SER A 79 -5.08 2.16 1.58
C SER A 79 -6.16 2.32 0.52
N VAL A 80 -7.34 2.75 0.94
CA VAL A 80 -8.47 3.01 0.05
C VAL A 80 -8.82 4.48 0.14
N CYS A 81 -8.85 5.16 -1.01
CA CYS A 81 -9.28 6.55 -1.08
C CYS A 81 -10.62 6.68 -1.80
N PHE A 82 -11.46 7.53 -1.23
CA PHE A 82 -12.77 7.91 -1.70
C PHE A 82 -12.79 9.41 -1.98
N GLU A 83 -13.61 9.81 -2.94
CA GLU A 83 -13.85 11.22 -3.23
C GLU A 83 -15.34 11.52 -3.36
N LYS A 84 -15.68 12.78 -3.09
CA LYS A 84 -17.02 13.31 -3.28
C LYS A 84 -16.93 14.79 -3.67
N PRO A 85 -17.87 15.33 -4.46
CA PRO A 85 -17.97 16.76 -4.66
C PRO A 85 -18.04 17.50 -3.32
N ASN A 86 -17.19 18.52 -3.17
CA ASN A 86 -17.18 19.41 -2.03
C ASN A 86 -18.14 20.58 -2.32
N ASN A 87 -19.42 20.31 -2.09
CA ASN A 87 -20.51 21.30 -2.20
C ASN A 87 -20.45 22.34 -1.08
#